data_AF-B8JEU4-F1
#
_entry.id   AF-B8JEU4-F1
#
_cell.length_a   1.000
_cell.length_b   1.000
_cell.length_c   1.000
_cell.angle_alpha   90.00
_cell.angle_beta   90.00
_cell.angle_gamma   90.00
#
_symmetry.space_group_name_H-M   'P 1'
#
loop_
_entity.id
_entity.type
_entity.pdbx_description
1 polymer ?
#
loop_
_entity_poly.entity_id
_entity_poly.type
_entity_poly.pdbx_seq_one_letter_code
_entity_poly.pdbx_strand_id
1 'polypeptide(L)'
;MDPFADIDLDSESVWLDGAWFTREDLARRIKDMIEAGDFRVSRPSQALERLEAALAQARVVPVRMPADLAEAMTATASRLGRPVGHLVREAVAYYLAAAEAYGAAQAQQAEAPDGPEGGAGGKVR
;
A
#
# COMPACT_ATOMS: atom_id res chain seq x y z
N MET A 1 2.27 10.32 2.11
CA MET A 1 0.91 10.09 2.64
C MET A 1 0.37 8.91 1.84
N ASP A 2 0.00 7.81 2.48
CA ASP A 2 -0.53 6.64 1.77
C ASP A 2 -1.84 7.05 1.07
N PRO A 3 -1.92 6.98 -0.28
CA PRO A 3 -3.12 7.38 -1.01
C PRO A 3 -4.35 6.51 -0.70
N PHE A 4 -4.16 5.38 -0.02
CA PHE A 4 -5.20 4.45 0.39
C PHE A 4 -5.43 4.43 1.91
N ALA A 5 -4.91 5.39 2.67
CA ALA A 5 -5.00 5.40 4.13
C ALA A 5 -6.45 5.39 4.66
N ASP A 6 -7.42 5.86 3.87
CA ASP A 6 -8.85 5.84 4.19
C ASP A 6 -9.66 4.84 3.36
N ILE A 7 -9.00 3.91 2.65
CA ILE A 7 -9.63 2.91 1.78
C ILE A 7 -9.27 1.51 2.29
N ASP A 8 -10.29 0.71 2.59
CA ASP A 8 -10.15 -0.72 2.80
C ASP A 8 -10.40 -1.44 1.47
N LEU A 9 -9.31 -1.88 0.83
CA LEU A 9 -9.36 -2.63 -0.43
C LEU A 9 -9.96 -4.03 -0.28
N ASP A 10 -9.93 -4.62 0.91
CA ASP A 10 -10.45 -5.97 1.13
C ASP A 10 -11.98 -5.94 1.29
N SER A 11 -12.49 -4.90 1.94
CA SER A 11 -13.93 -4.66 2.11
C SER A 11 -14.54 -3.77 1.02
N GLU A 12 -13.74 -3.34 0.03
CA GLU A 12 -14.11 -2.38 -1.02
C GLU A 12 -14.85 -1.15 -0.47
N SER A 13 -14.31 -0.56 0.59
CA SER A 13 -14.97 0.53 1.33
C SER A 13 -14.04 1.71 1.62
N VAL A 14 -14.62 2.88 1.85
CA VAL A 14 -13.90 4.12 2.18
C VAL A 14 -14.44 4.71 3.48
N TRP A 15 -13.53 5.24 4.31
CA TRP A 15 -13.89 5.90 5.56
C TRP A 15 -14.34 7.34 5.28
N LEU A 16 -15.60 7.63 5.59
CA LEU A 16 -16.21 8.94 5.40
C LEU A 16 -17.11 9.27 6.59
N ASP A 17 -16.95 10.47 7.16
CA ASP A 17 -17.82 10.99 8.22
C ASP A 17 -17.98 10.06 9.44
N GLY A 18 -16.93 9.31 9.78
CA GLY A 18 -16.92 8.42 10.94
C GLY A 18 -17.53 7.04 10.68
N ALA A 19 -17.78 6.67 9.42
CA ALA A 19 -18.24 5.33 9.05
C ALA A 19 -17.58 4.84 7.75
N TRP A 20 -17.54 3.51 7.58
CA TRP A 20 -17.14 2.87 6.33
C TRP A 20 -18.33 2.81 5.38
N PHE A 21 -18.11 3.14 4.12
CA PHE A 21 -19.12 3.04 3.07
C PHE A 21 -18.58 2.27 1.87
N THR A 22 -19.35 1.32 1.34
CA THR A 22 -19.05 0.69 0.04
C THR A 22 -19.45 1.60 -1.12
N ARG A 23 -19.15 1.18 -2.35
CA ARG A 23 -19.64 1.82 -3.57
C ARG A 23 -21.17 1.94 -3.57
N GLU A 24 -21.86 0.86 -3.26
CA GLU A 24 -23.32 0.81 -3.24
C GLU A 24 -23.90 1.70 -2.15
N ASP A 25 -23.27 1.76 -0.98
CA ASP A 25 -23.72 2.61 0.12
C ASP A 25 -23.58 4.10 -0.24
N LEU A 26 -22.45 4.50 -0.84
CA LEU A 26 -22.23 5.87 -1.29
C LEU A 26 -23.21 6.26 -2.40
N ALA A 27 -23.40 5.39 -3.41
CA ALA A 27 -24.34 5.65 -4.50
C ALA A 27 -25.76 5.84 -3.98
N ARG A 28 -26.19 5.00 -3.03
CA ARG A 28 -27.50 5.11 -2.38
C ARG A 28 -27.62 6.39 -1.58
N ARG A 29 -26.62 6.71 -0.74
CA ARG A 29 -26.61 7.94 0.06
C ARG A 29 -26.70 9.20 -0.81
N ILE A 30 -25.95 9.25 -1.92
CA ILE A 30 -25.99 10.37 -2.87
C ILE A 30 -27.38 10.49 -3.48
N LYS A 31 -27.98 9.37 -3.90
CA LYS A 31 -29.34 9.34 -4.43
C LYS A 31 -30.35 9.88 -3.42
N ASP A 32 -30.33 9.37 -2.19
CA ASP A 32 -31.25 9.78 -1.11
C ASP A 32 -31.11 11.28 -0.81
N MET A 33 -29.88 11.82 -0.82
CA MET A 33 -29.64 13.25 -0.65
C MET A 33 -30.26 14.09 -1.77
N ILE A 34 -30.12 13.66 -3.03
CA ILE A 34 -30.71 14.35 -4.18
C ILE A 34 -32.24 14.30 -4.11
N GLU A 35 -32.83 13.15 -3.78
CA GLU A 35 -34.28 12.98 -3.65
C GLU A 35 -34.86 13.82 -2.50
N ALA A 36 -34.09 14.01 -1.43
CA ALA A 36 -34.45 14.90 -0.31
C ALA A 36 -34.20 16.40 -0.60
N GLY A 37 -33.64 16.76 -1.77
CA GLY A 37 -33.27 18.13 -2.10
C GLY A 37 -32.03 18.66 -1.38
N ASP A 38 -31.22 17.78 -0.76
CA ASP A 38 -29.92 18.13 -0.17
C ASP A 38 -28.82 18.00 -1.22
N PHE A 39 -28.43 19.12 -1.83
CA PHE A 39 -27.41 19.16 -2.89
C PHE A 39 -25.96 19.19 -2.38
N ARG A 40 -25.72 19.00 -1.08
CA ARG A 40 -24.36 18.94 -0.50
C ARG A 40 -23.66 17.60 -0.76
N VAL A 41 -23.79 17.08 -1.98
CA VAL A 41 -23.33 15.74 -2.40
C VAL A 41 -21.85 15.70 -2.79
N SER A 42 -21.17 16.85 -2.89
CA SER A 42 -19.77 16.90 -3.37
C SER A 42 -18.83 15.99 -2.58
N ARG A 43 -18.97 15.93 -1.26
CA ARG A 43 -18.11 15.13 -0.38
C ARG A 43 -18.31 13.61 -0.56
N PRO A 44 -19.55 13.07 -0.49
CA PRO A 44 -19.76 11.64 -0.80
C PRO A 44 -19.44 11.29 -2.25
N SER A 45 -19.66 12.19 -3.22
CA SER A 45 -19.24 11.97 -4.62
C SER A 45 -17.73 11.86 -4.78
N GLN A 46 -16.95 12.73 -4.13
CA GLN A 46 -15.48 12.62 -4.13
C GLN A 46 -14.99 11.35 -3.44
N ALA A 47 -15.63 10.92 -2.35
CA ALA A 47 -15.29 9.66 -1.70
C ALA A 47 -15.54 8.46 -2.63
N LEU A 48 -16.66 8.47 -3.36
CA LEU A 48 -17.01 7.45 -4.34
C LEU A 48 -15.98 7.39 -5.48
N GLU A 49 -15.66 8.54 -6.08
CA GLU A 49 -14.68 8.62 -7.17
C GLU A 49 -13.30 8.11 -6.73
N ARG A 50 -12.85 8.46 -5.52
CA ARG A 50 -11.58 7.97 -4.98
C ARG A 50 -11.59 6.46 -4.77
N LEU A 51 -12.68 5.92 -4.20
CA LEU A 51 -12.83 4.48 -4.02
C LEU A 51 -12.82 3.75 -5.37
N GLU A 52 -13.53 4.26 -6.37
CA GLU A 52 -13.53 3.69 -7.72
C GLU A 52 -12.14 3.74 -8.38
N ALA A 53 -11.44 4.87 -8.26
CA ALA A 53 -10.09 5.01 -8.79
C ALA A 53 -9.10 4.03 -8.12
N ALA A 54 -9.24 3.82 -6.81
CA ALA A 54 -8.43 2.86 -6.06
C ALA A 54 -8.69 1.42 -6.51
N LEU A 55 -9.97 1.04 -6.60
CA LEU A 55 -10.37 -0.30 -7.02
C LEU A 55 -9.98 -0.58 -8.48
N ALA A 56 -10.04 0.42 -9.36
CA ALA A 56 -9.61 0.29 -10.75
C ALA A 56 -8.09 0.05 -10.89
N GLN A 57 -7.30 0.60 -9.97
CA GLN A 57 -5.85 0.40 -9.93
C GLN A 57 -5.45 -0.86 -9.16
N ALA A 58 -6.32 -1.37 -8.30
CA ALA A 58 -6.07 -2.60 -7.55
C ALA A 58 -5.88 -3.81 -8.48
N ARG A 59 -5.02 -4.74 -8.06
CA ARG A 59 -4.74 -6.00 -8.76
C ARG A 59 -4.85 -7.14 -7.76
N VAL A 60 -5.49 -8.22 -8.19
CA VAL A 60 -5.61 -9.44 -7.39
C VAL A 60 -4.36 -10.30 -7.60
N VAL A 61 -3.69 -10.65 -6.50
CA VAL A 61 -2.51 -11.52 -6.50
C VAL A 61 -2.83 -12.77 -5.67
N PRO A 62 -3.14 -13.92 -6.29
CA PRO A 62 -3.41 -15.15 -5.55
C PRO A 62 -2.11 -15.80 -5.07
N VAL A 63 -2.06 -16.18 -3.79
CA VAL A 63 -0.89 -16.81 -3.15
C VAL A 63 -1.32 -18.08 -2.43
N ARG A 64 -0.53 -19.15 -2.57
CA ARG A 64 -0.62 -20.34 -1.71
C ARG A 64 0.43 -20.26 -0.63
N MET A 65 0.07 -20.61 0.60
CA MET A 65 0.96 -20.61 1.75
C MET A 65 0.72 -21.83 2.64
N PRO A 66 1.71 -22.25 3.45
CA PRO A 66 1.53 -23.26 4.48
C PRO A 66 0.35 -22.93 5.42
N ALA A 67 -0.36 -23.96 5.89
CA ALA A 67 -1.58 -23.79 6.68
C ALA A 67 -1.32 -23.09 8.02
N ASP A 68 -0.23 -23.47 8.70
CA ASP A 68 0.24 -22.85 9.94
C ASP A 68 0.52 -21.35 9.77
N LEU A 69 1.12 -20.96 8.64
CA LEU A 69 1.36 -19.55 8.34
C LEU A 69 0.04 -18.80 8.10
N ALA A 70 -0.90 -19.38 7.36
CA ALA A 70 -2.21 -18.77 7.12
C ALA A 70 -3.00 -18.54 8.43
N GLU A 71 -2.94 -19.51 9.34
CA GLU A 71 -3.56 -19.42 10.67
C GLU A 71 -2.91 -18.34 11.53
N ALA A 72 -1.57 -18.30 11.59
CA ALA A 72 -0.82 -17.28 12.32
C ALA A 72 -1.09 -15.86 11.81
N MET A 73 -1.20 -15.70 10.49
CA MET A 73 -1.58 -14.45 9.84
C MET A 73 -2.99 -14.01 10.24
N THR A 74 -3.96 -14.94 10.17
CA THR A 74 -5.35 -14.68 10.54
C THR A 74 -5.45 -14.25 12.01
N ALA A 75 -4.81 -14.98 12.92
CA ALA A 75 -4.80 -14.64 14.35
C ALA A 75 -4.17 -13.26 14.62
N THR A 76 -3.10 -12.93 13.90
CA THR A 76 -2.43 -11.62 14.02
C THR A 76 -3.31 -10.49 13.52
N ALA A 77 -3.97 -10.67 12.37
CA ALA A 77 -4.90 -9.70 11.80
C ALA A 77 -6.05 -9.41 12.77
N SER A 78 -6.67 -10.47 13.32
CA SER A 78 -7.75 -10.33 14.31
C SER A 78 -7.29 -9.59 15.57
N ARG A 79 -6.10 -9.91 16.11
CA ARG A 79 -5.56 -9.23 17.30
C ARG A 79 -5.31 -7.74 17.06
N LEU A 80 -4.94 -7.36 15.84
CA LEU A 80 -4.68 -5.98 15.46
C LEU A 80 -5.93 -5.23 14.99
N GLY A 81 -7.08 -5.91 14.88
CA GLY A 81 -8.31 -5.32 14.35
C GLY A 81 -8.17 -4.87 12.90
N ARG A 82 -7.33 -5.56 12.10
CA ARG A 82 -7.07 -5.24 10.69
C ARG A 82 -7.44 -6.43 9.79
N PRO A 83 -7.81 -6.19 8.53
CA PRO A 83 -7.97 -7.26 7.55
C PRO A 83 -6.65 -8.01 7.29
N VAL A 84 -6.73 -9.31 6.95
CA VAL A 84 -5.54 -10.10 6.59
C VAL A 84 -4.82 -9.51 5.37
N GLY A 85 -5.56 -9.02 4.38
CA GLY A 85 -5.00 -8.41 3.18
C GLY A 85 -4.14 -7.19 3.50
N HIS A 86 -4.50 -6.40 4.53
CA HIS A 86 -3.67 -5.30 5.00
C HIS A 86 -2.28 -5.77 5.44
N LEU A 87 -2.21 -6.84 6.25
CA LEU A 87 -0.92 -7.39 6.70
C LEU A 87 -0.09 -7.94 5.54
N VAL A 88 -0.72 -8.61 4.57
CA VAL A 88 -0.04 -9.11 3.37
C VAL A 88 0.57 -7.94 2.58
N ARG A 89 -0.21 -6.89 2.32
CA ARG A 89 0.26 -5.71 1.58
C ARG A 89 1.41 -5.01 2.30
N GLU A 90 1.30 -4.84 3.62
CA GLU A 90 2.35 -4.23 4.44
C GLU A 90 3.64 -5.06 4.42
N ALA A 91 3.55 -6.38 4.59
CA ALA A 91 4.70 -7.28 4.54
C ALA A 91 5.38 -7.29 3.16
N VAL A 92 4.60 -7.32 2.08
CA VAL A 92 5.12 -7.26 0.70
C VAL A 92 5.80 -5.92 0.43
N ALA A 93 5.18 -4.80 0.81
CA ALA A 93 5.76 -3.47 0.66
C ALA A 93 7.09 -3.35 1.43
N TYR A 94 7.13 -3.83 2.67
CA TYR A 94 8.35 -3.85 3.48
C TYR A 94 9.46 -4.68 2.82
N TYR A 95 9.12 -5.89 2.35
CA TYR A 95 10.08 -6.77 1.69
C TYR A 95 10.66 -6.15 0.41
N LEU A 96 9.81 -5.54 -0.43
CA LEU A 96 10.24 -4.89 -1.67
C LEU A 96 11.15 -3.69 -1.39
N ALA A 97 10.79 -2.83 -0.44
CA ALA A 97 11.63 -1.69 -0.05
C ALA A 97 13.00 -2.14 0.48
N ALA A 98 13.04 -3.22 1.28
CA ALA A 98 14.29 -3.80 1.74
C ALA A 98 15.12 -4.34 0.57
N ALA A 99 14.50 -5.08 -0.36
CA ALA A 99 15.19 -5.63 -1.53
C ALA A 99 15.80 -4.54 -2.42
N GLU A 100 15.09 -3.44 -2.65
CA GLU A 100 15.59 -2.27 -3.38
C GLU A 100 16.81 -1.65 -2.70
N ALA A 101 16.77 -1.47 -1.38
CA ALA A 101 17.89 -0.93 -0.62
C ALA A 101 19.13 -1.83 -0.70
N TYR A 102 18.96 -3.15 -0.62
CA TYR A 102 20.06 -4.11 -0.79
C TYR A 102 20.65 -4.05 -2.21
N GLY A 103 19.81 -3.97 -3.24
CA GLY A 103 20.27 -3.85 -4.63
C GLY A 103 21.06 -2.56 -4.87
N ALA A 104 20.58 -1.42 -4.34
CA ALA A 104 21.26 -0.14 -4.45
C ALA A 104 22.64 -0.13 -3.76
N ALA A 105 22.74 -0.77 -2.59
CA ALA A 105 24.01 -0.89 -1.87
C ALA A 105 25.04 -1.74 -2.63
N GLN A 106 24.61 -2.82 -3.29
CA GLN A 106 25.50 -3.65 -4.12
C GLN A 106 25.96 -2.90 -5.38
N ALA A 107 25.08 -2.12 -6.02
CA ALA A 107 25.45 -1.31 -7.17
C ALA A 107 26.52 -0.25 -6.82
N GLN A 108 26.37 0.43 -5.68
CA GLN A 108 27.35 1.43 -5.21
C GLN A 108 28.72 0.82 -4.85
N GLN A 109 28.75 -0.42 -4.35
CA GLN A 109 30.00 -1.14 -4.10
C GLN A 109 30.69 -1.60 -5.39
N ALA A 110 29.94 -1.86 -6.46
CA ALA A 110 30.48 -2.21 -7.76
C ALA A 110 31.00 -0.98 -8.54
N GLU A 111 30.51 0.22 -8.23
CA GLU A 111 30.89 1.49 -8.89
C GLU A 111 31.99 2.27 -8.15
N ALA A 112 32.41 1.83 -6.96
CA ALA A 112 33.55 2.42 -6.27
C ALA A 112 34.83 2.13 -7.07
N PRO A 113 35.47 3.15 -7.69
CA PRO A 113 36.70 2.93 -8.43
C PRO A 113 37.83 2.61 -7.45
N ASP A 114 38.74 1.73 -7.88
CA ASP A 114 40.02 1.47 -7.22
C ASP A 114 40.62 2.79 -6.69
N GLY A 115 40.89 2.82 -5.38
CA GLY A 115 41.45 3.98 -4.70
C GLY A 115 42.76 4.43 -5.34
N PRO A 116 43.17 5.70 -5.12
CA PRO A 116 44.24 6.32 -5.89
C PRO A 116 45.54 5.57 -5.68
N GLU A 117 46.18 5.16 -6.78
CA GLU A 117 47.59 4.75 -6.83
C GLU A 117 48.48 5.95 -6.44
N GLY A 118 48.54 6.24 -5.15
CA GLY A 118 49.48 7.16 -4.53
C GLY A 118 50.71 6.39 -4.08
N GLY A 119 51.71 6.26 -4.94
CA GLY A 119 52.95 5.53 -4.64
C GLY A 119 54.09 5.91 -5.58
N ALA A 120 54.39 7.19 -5.64
CA ALA A 120 55.48 7.76 -6.42
C ALA A 120 56.85 7.13 -6.10
N GLY A 121 57.58 6.76 -7.16
CA GLY A 121 58.98 7.15 -7.36
C GLY A 121 60.02 6.67 -6.35
N GLY A 122 60.54 5.46 -6.55
CA GLY A 122 61.85 5.06 -6.03
C GLY A 122 62.73 4.53 -7.16
N LYS A 123 63.43 5.41 -7.88
CA LYS A 123 64.43 5.02 -8.88
C LYS A 123 65.86 5.43 -8.46
N VAL A 124 66.68 4.38 -8.34
CA VAL A 124 68.11 4.21 -8.68
C VAL A 124 69.21 4.80 -7.78
N ARG A 125 70.18 3.90 -7.55
CA ARG A 125 71.59 4.10 -7.19
C ARG A 125 72.33 5.15 -8.02
#